data_AF-A0A419GRQ0-F1
#
_entry.id   AF-A0A419GRQ0-F1
#
_cell.length_a   1.000
_cell.length_b   1.000
_cell.length_c   1.000
_cell.angle_alpha   90.00
_cell.angle_beta   90.00
_cell.angle_gamma   90.00
#
_symmetry.space_group_name_H-M   'P 1'
#
loop_
_entity.id
_entity.type
_entity.pdbx_description
1 polymer ?
#
loop_
_entity_poly.entity_id
_entity_poly.type
_entity_poly.pdbx_seq_one_letter_code
_entity_poly.pdbx_strand_id
1 'polypeptide(L)'
;MKKLFDTIGWIALLLVILGALNWMLIGIWEYDLVAEIFGAGADLTRAVYIVVGVAGLYLFGYGLASAFTRSTFVEGPKHIGQH
;
A
#
# COMPACT_ATOMS: atom_id res chain seq x y z
N MET A 1 6.22 13.39 18.75
CA MET A 1 6.60 12.34 17.79
C MET A 1 5.52 12.28 16.72
N LYS A 2 5.84 12.66 15.48
CA LYS A 2 4.86 12.69 14.39
C LYS A 2 4.44 11.25 14.08
N LYS A 3 3.14 10.94 14.14
CA LYS A 3 2.63 9.63 13.69
C LYS A 3 2.87 9.55 12.18
N LEU A 4 4.00 8.96 11.79
CA LEU A 4 4.45 8.88 10.40
C LEU A 4 3.57 7.92 9.57
N PHE A 5 2.81 7.06 10.24
CA PHE A 5 1.76 6.21 9.66
C PHE A 5 0.59 6.14 10.64
N ASP A 6 -0.59 6.53 10.18
CA ASP A 6 -1.84 6.33 10.90
C ASP A 6 -2.22 4.84 10.95
N THR A 7 -3.06 4.45 11.91
CA THR A 7 -3.49 3.05 12.12
C THR A 7 -4.02 2.40 10.83
N ILE A 8 -4.77 3.15 10.02
CA ILE A 8 -5.30 2.68 8.74
C ILE A 8 -4.18 2.38 7.73
N GLY A 9 -3.12 3.20 7.72
CA GLY A 9 -1.96 2.97 6.87
C GLY A 9 -1.22 1.69 7.22
N TRP A 10 -1.10 1.37 8.51
CA TRP A 10 -0.53 0.10 8.97
C TRP A 10 -1.38 -1.11 8.57
N ILE A 11 -2.70 -1.02 8.72
CA ILE A 11 -3.63 -2.09 8.30
C ILE A 11 -3.54 -2.30 6.78
N ALA A 12 -3.53 -1.22 6.00
CA ALA A 12 -3.39 -1.30 4.56
C ALA A 12 -2.05 -1.95 4.16
N LEU A 13 -0.95 -1.59 4.84
CA LEU A 13 0.37 -2.16 4.58
C LEU A 13 0.40 -3.67 4.83
N LEU A 14 -0.18 -4.12 5.94
CA LEU A 14 -0.29 -5.53 6.25
C LEU A 14 -1.10 -6.28 5.18
N LEU A 15 -2.27 -5.76 4.78
CA LEU A 15 -3.10 -6.37 3.74
C LEU A 15 -2.35 -6.52 2.41
N VAL A 16 -1.59 -5.49 2.01
CA VAL A 16 -0.81 -5.51 0.77
C VAL A 16 0.34 -6.52 0.85
N ILE A 17 1.04 -6.60 1.98
CA ILE A 17 2.10 -7.60 2.19
C ILE A 17 1.52 -9.01 2.10
N LEU A 18 0.37 -9.27 2.75
CA LEU A 18 -0.30 -10.57 2.67
C LEU A 18 -0.72 -10.92 1.24
N GLY A 19 -1.23 -9.94 0.48
CA GLY A 19 -1.53 -10.09 -0.94
C GLY A 19 -0.32 -10.43 -1.80
N ALA A 20 0.78 -9.70 -1.60
CA ALA A 20 2.03 -9.92 -2.33
C ALA A 20 2.64 -11.30 -2.01
N LEU A 21 2.55 -11.74 -0.75
CA LEU A 21 2.91 -13.10 -0.36
C LEU A 21 2.04 -14.12 -1.09
N ASN A 22 0.70 -13.98 -1.10
CA ASN A 22 -0.16 -14.91 -1.83
C ASN A 22 0.21 -14.99 -3.32
N TRP A 23 0.46 -13.85 -3.97
CA TRP A 23 0.91 -13.82 -5.37
C TRP A 23 2.29 -14.45 -5.57
N MET A 24 3.21 -14.34 -4.62
CA MET A 24 4.49 -15.05 -4.67
C MET A 24 4.29 -16.57 -4.59
N LEU A 25 3.42 -17.05 -3.71
CA LEU A 25 3.10 -18.48 -3.60
C LEU A 25 2.49 -19.02 -4.90
N ILE A 26 1.57 -18.26 -5.52
CA ILE A 26 1.00 -18.59 -6.82
C ILE A 26 2.09 -18.61 -7.91
N GLY A 27 3.03 -17.67 -7.90
CA GLY A 27 4.08 -17.59 -8.92
C GLY A 27 5.14 -18.71 -8.85
N ILE A 28 5.44 -19.21 -7.64
CA ILE A 28 6.49 -20.23 -7.43
C ILE A 28 5.91 -21.65 -7.42
N TRP A 29 4.74 -21.82 -6.81
CA TRP A 29 4.15 -23.13 -6.52
C TRP A 29 2.75 -23.34 -7.10
N GLU A 30 2.22 -22.36 -7.84
CA GLU A 30 0.82 -22.36 -8.33
C GLU A 30 -0.19 -22.55 -7.19
N TYR A 31 0.21 -22.20 -5.97
CA TYR A 31 -0.56 -22.43 -4.76
C TYR A 31 -1.20 -21.13 -4.29
N ASP A 32 -2.53 -21.12 -4.24
CA ASP A 32 -3.32 -20.00 -3.77
C ASP A 32 -3.79 -20.24 -2.33
N LEU A 33 -3.05 -19.67 -1.37
CA LEU A 33 -3.33 -19.80 0.07
C LEU A 33 -4.68 -19.20 0.43
N VAL A 34 -5.08 -18.10 -0.22
CA VAL A 34 -6.37 -17.46 0.08
C VAL A 34 -7.51 -18.35 -0.43
N ALA A 35 -7.39 -18.93 -1.63
CA ALA A 35 -8.35 -19.90 -2.12
C ALA A 35 -8.40 -21.19 -1.27
N GLU A 36 -7.27 -21.65 -0.73
CA GLU A 36 -7.22 -22.81 0.16
C GLU A 36 -8.00 -22.57 1.47
N ILE A 37 -7.85 -21.38 2.06
CA ILE A 37 -8.50 -21.04 3.34
C ILE A 37 -9.99 -20.74 3.16
N PHE A 38 -10.35 -20.00 2.11
CA PHE A 38 -11.72 -19.47 1.93
C PHE A 38 -12.55 -20.25 0.90
N GLY A 39 -11.94 -21.19 0.18
CA GLY A 39 -12.57 -22.00 -0.86
C GLY A 39 -12.29 -21.46 -2.26
N ALA A 40 -11.82 -22.36 -3.14
CA ALA A 40 -11.62 -22.03 -4.54
C ALA A 40 -12.93 -21.64 -5.23
N GLY A 41 -12.96 -20.48 -5.88
CA GLY A 41 -14.14 -19.98 -6.58
C GLY A 41 -15.23 -19.36 -5.69
N ALA A 42 -15.04 -19.31 -4.37
CA ALA A 42 -15.99 -18.68 -3.45
C ALA A 42 -16.01 -17.15 -3.61
N ASP A 43 -17.19 -16.55 -3.43
CA ASP A 43 -17.34 -15.07 -3.44
C ASP A 43 -16.52 -14.41 -2.32
N LEU A 44 -16.28 -15.12 -1.22
CA LEU A 44 -15.46 -14.64 -0.11
C LEU A 44 -13.98 -14.50 -0.49
N THR A 45 -13.42 -15.45 -1.23
CA THR A 45 -12.04 -15.39 -1.78
C THR A 45 -11.86 -14.15 -2.67
N ARG A 46 -12.86 -13.85 -3.50
CA ARG A 46 -12.87 -12.64 -4.35
C ARG A 46 -12.93 -11.37 -3.53
N ALA A 47 -13.77 -11.35 -2.47
CA ALA A 47 -13.86 -10.21 -1.58
C ALA A 47 -12.51 -9.90 -0.91
N VAL A 48 -11.75 -10.92 -0.50
CA VAL A 48 -10.39 -10.75 0.06
C VAL A 48 -9.46 -10.10 -0.97
N TYR A 49 -9.45 -10.55 -2.22
CA TYR A 49 -8.62 -9.94 -3.27
C TYR A 49 -9.00 -8.48 -3.55
N ILE A 50 -10.29 -8.15 -3.52
CA ILE A 50 -10.75 -6.77 -3.68
C ILE A 50 -10.24 -5.90 -2.53
N VAL A 51 -10.35 -6.35 -1.28
CA VAL A 51 -9.88 -5.60 -0.10
C VAL A 51 -8.36 -5.38 -0.15
N VAL A 52 -7.59 -6.41 -0.53
CA VAL A 52 -6.13 -6.30 -0.74
C VAL A 52 -5.81 -5.28 -1.84
N GLY A 53 -6.52 -5.32 -2.97
CA GLY A 53 -6.33 -4.37 -4.07
C GLY A 53 -6.63 -2.93 -3.67
N VAL A 54 -7.74 -2.70 -2.95
CA VAL A 54 -8.12 -1.37 -2.42
C VAL A 54 -7.07 -0.86 -1.43
N ALA A 55 -6.54 -1.71 -0.56
CA ALA A 55 -5.45 -1.34 0.36
C ALA A 55 -4.18 -0.93 -0.41
N GLY A 56 -3.85 -1.62 -1.51
CA GLY A 56 -2.76 -1.26 -2.42
C GLY A 56 -2.94 0.11 -3.04
N LEU A 57 -4.14 0.40 -3.57
CA LEU A 57 -4.47 1.70 -4.15
C LEU A 57 -4.42 2.83 -3.12
N TYR A 58 -4.89 2.59 -1.90
CA TYR A 58 -4.80 3.56 -0.80
C TYR A 58 -3.35 3.93 -0.47
N LEU A 59 -2.47 2.94 -0.32
CA LEU A 59 -1.05 3.18 -0.08
C LEU A 59 -0.36 3.84 -1.27
N PHE A 60 -0.70 3.44 -2.49
CA PHE A 60 -0.16 4.04 -3.70
C PHE A 60 -0.51 5.53 -3.77
N GLY A 61 -1.78 5.89 -3.56
CA GLY A 61 -2.22 7.28 -3.52
C GLY A 61 -1.57 8.09 -2.39
N TYR A 62 -1.47 7.51 -1.19
CA TYR A 62 -0.81 8.15 -0.05
C TYR A 62 0.69 8.40 -0.33
N GLY A 63 1.40 7.39 -0.84
CA GLY A 63 2.80 7.48 -1.21
C GLY A 63 3.06 8.49 -2.33
N LEU A 64 2.24 8.46 -3.38
CA LEU A 64 2.33 9.37 -4.52
C LEU A 64 2.10 10.84 -4.10
N ALA A 65 1.05 11.12 -3.31
CA ALA A 65 0.79 12.47 -2.81
C ALA A 65 1.94 13.00 -1.93
N SER A 66 2.56 12.11 -1.14
CA SER A 66 3.72 12.45 -0.31
C SER A 66 4.98 12.77 -1.12
N ALA A 67 5.16 12.11 -2.27
CA ALA A 67 6.28 12.33 -3.17
C ALA A 67 6.17 13.67 -3.92
N PHE A 68 4.97 14.02 -4.41
CA PHE A 68 4.72 15.27 -5.13
C PHE A 68 4.76 16.52 -4.23
N THR A 69 4.36 16.41 -2.97
CA THR A 69 4.36 17.57 -2.05
C THR A 69 5.77 18.05 -1.70
N ARG A 70 6.79 17.20 -1.83
CA ARG A 70 8.18 17.57 -1.54
C ARG A 70 8.83 18.46 -2.59
N SER A 71 8.35 18.48 -3.83
CA SER A 71 9.00 19.21 -4.93
C SER A 71 8.58 20.67 -5.08
N THR A 72 7.45 21.11 -4.49
CA THR A 72 6.94 22.48 -4.69
C THR A 72 7.35 23.50 -3.62
N PHE A 73 7.96 23.06 -2.50
CA PHE A 73 8.21 23.93 -1.33
C PHE A 73 9.67 24.00 -0.85
N VAL A 74 10.61 23.34 -1.53
CA VAL A 74 12.02 23.31 -1.09
C VAL A 74 12.88 24.42 -1.74
N GLU A 75 12.37 25.09 -2.77
CA GLU A 75 13.07 26.16 -3.50
C GLU A 75 12.51 27.57 -3.25
N GLY A 76 12.09 27.89 -2.01
CA GLY A 76 11.91 29.29 -1.64
C GLY A 76 13.26 30.03 -1.67
N PRO A 77 13.37 31.24 -2.26
CA PRO A 77 14.66 31.91 -2.48
C PRO A 77 15.40 32.09 -1.16
N LYS A 78 16.47 31.30 -0.98
CA LYS A 78 17.37 31.43 0.15
C LYS A 78 18.36 32.55 -0.18
N HIS A 79 18.30 33.60 0.63
CA HIS A 79 19.33 34.64 0.76
C HIS A 79 19.40 35.68 -0.37
N ILE A 80 18.54 36.71 -0.29
CA ILE A 80 18.88 38.05 -0.78
C ILE A 80 18.59 39.03 0.37
N GLY A 81 19.62 39.50 1.07
CA GLY A 81 19.49 40.58 2.07
C GLY A 81 19.99 40.29 3.49
N GLN A 82 21.09 39.55 3.64
CA GLN A 82 21.87 39.51 4.89
C GLN A 82 23.32 39.89 4.56
N HIS A 83 23.53 41.15 4.18
CA HIS A 83 24.80 41.86 4.18
C HIS A 83 24.53 43.30 4.62
#